data_AF-A0A531L7F7-F1
#
_entry.id   AF-A0A531L7F7-F1
#
_cell.length_a   1.000
_cell.length_b   1.000
_cell.length_c   1.000
_cell.angle_alpha   90.00
_cell.angle_beta   90.00
_cell.angle_gamma   90.00
#
_symmetry.space_group_name_H-M   'P 1'
#
loop_
_entity.id
_entity.type
_entity.pdbx_description
1 polymer ?
#
loop_
_entity_poly.entity_id
_entity_poly.type
_entity_poly.pdbx_seq_one_letter_code
_entity_poly.pdbx_strand_id
1 'polypeptide(L)'
;MSDEPARPPGEYPSDFASFFMAGFECSSHRRGDGVRLDLIRATAHDKHALGDYRSCAALGLRTIRDGLRWHLIETAPGVFDWSGWISMIEAAHAAGVQVVWDIFHYGSPDHVDQGAPDFTEAYVRFAAEAVRVHRSITGVAPLVCPINEISFFAWAIEVGYFPRVGPKKRGWFKRQLVRAAVAGVKAMRDAEPDCRFIWAEPLIHVAPRDRSRAEQRRAENVRQGQFEAYDMLTGRAEPELGGSEDCVD
;
A
#
# COMPACT_ATOMS: atom_id res chain seq x y z
N MET A 1 6.37 -13.53 33.88
CA MET A 1 6.89 -14.05 32.61
C MET A 1 6.16 -15.35 32.37
N SER A 2 5.34 -15.42 31.33
CA SER A 2 4.55 -16.61 31.01
C SER A 2 5.48 -17.72 30.53
N ASP A 3 5.48 -18.85 31.24
CA ASP A 3 6.20 -20.09 30.92
C ASP A 3 5.53 -20.88 29.77
N GLU A 4 4.94 -20.18 28.80
CA GLU A 4 4.41 -20.85 27.61
C GLU A 4 5.56 -21.13 26.65
N PRO A 5 5.86 -22.40 26.33
CA PRO A 5 6.89 -22.71 25.34
C PRO A 5 6.48 -22.10 23.99
N ALA A 6 7.41 -21.40 23.35
CA ALA A 6 7.20 -20.87 22.01
C ALA A 6 6.72 -22.00 21.08
N ARG A 7 5.57 -21.81 20.43
CA ARG A 7 5.04 -22.80 19.47
C ARG A 7 6.09 -23.11 18.39
N PRO A 8 6.22 -24.37 17.97
CA PRO A 8 7.12 -24.74 16.89
C PRO A 8 6.72 -23.99 15.59
N PRO A 9 7.69 -23.53 14.78
CA PRO A 9 7.41 -22.90 13.50
C PRO A 9 6.67 -23.90 12.58
N GLY A 10 5.41 -23.60 12.26
CA GLY A 10 4.56 -24.44 11.42
C GLY A 10 3.11 -24.63 11.91
N GLU A 11 2.82 -24.32 13.18
CA GLU A 11 1.46 -24.40 13.77
C GLU A 11 0.68 -23.07 13.75
N TYR A 12 1.08 -22.13 12.89
CA TYR A 12 0.26 -20.97 12.60
C TYR A 12 -0.46 -21.25 11.27
N PRO A 13 -1.80 -21.31 11.23
CA PRO A 13 -2.50 -21.15 9.95
C PRO A 13 -2.02 -19.82 9.37
N SER A 14 -1.19 -19.88 8.34
CA SER A 14 -0.63 -18.68 7.73
C SER A 14 -1.61 -18.18 6.69
N ASP A 15 -1.94 -16.90 6.79
CA ASP A 15 -2.76 -16.18 5.81
C ASP A 15 -2.05 -15.99 4.47
N PHE A 16 -0.77 -16.36 4.43
CA PHE A 16 0.11 -16.29 3.29
C PHE A 16 0.36 -17.66 2.69
N ALA A 17 0.29 -17.73 1.36
CA ALA A 17 0.63 -18.93 0.59
C ALA A 17 2.12 -19.34 0.67
N SER A 18 3.02 -18.46 1.12
CA SER A 18 4.42 -18.81 1.45
C SER A 18 5.04 -17.87 2.49
N PHE A 19 6.00 -18.38 3.25
CA PHE A 19 6.74 -17.58 4.25
C PHE A 19 7.61 -16.50 3.60
N PHE A 20 8.42 -16.88 2.62
CA PHE A 20 9.14 -15.91 1.77
C PHE A 20 8.21 -15.43 0.66
N MET A 21 8.21 -14.13 0.42
CA MET A 21 7.37 -13.47 -0.57
C MET A 21 8.23 -12.93 -1.72
N ALA A 22 7.65 -12.85 -2.90
CA ALA A 22 8.22 -12.09 -4.02
C ALA A 22 7.53 -10.73 -4.13
N GLY A 23 8.10 -9.82 -4.92
CA GLY A 23 7.47 -8.54 -5.21
C GLY A 23 7.86 -8.02 -6.58
N PHE A 24 6.89 -7.43 -7.27
CA PHE A 24 7.12 -6.65 -8.47
C PHE A 24 6.89 -5.18 -8.14
N GLU A 25 7.91 -4.38 -8.39
CA GLU A 25 7.86 -2.95 -8.10
C GLU A 25 6.82 -2.26 -9.01
N CYS A 26 5.85 -1.58 -8.40
CA CYS A 26 4.66 -1.03 -9.06
C CYS A 26 4.48 0.48 -8.88
N SER A 27 5.51 1.19 -8.41
CA SER A 27 5.53 2.65 -8.35
C SER A 27 5.13 3.28 -9.68
N SER A 28 4.16 4.19 -9.59
CA SER A 28 3.67 4.94 -10.74
C SER A 28 3.64 6.47 -10.54
N HIS A 29 4.47 6.98 -9.65
CA HIS A 29 4.56 8.39 -9.30
C HIS A 29 5.09 9.26 -10.46
N ARG A 30 4.84 10.57 -10.36
CA ARG A 30 5.61 11.58 -11.12
C ARG A 30 6.82 11.98 -10.31
N ARG A 31 7.97 12.15 -10.98
CA ARG A 31 9.17 12.74 -10.39
C ARG A 31 9.02 14.27 -10.28
N GLY A 32 9.94 14.92 -9.57
CA GLY A 32 9.96 16.39 -9.46
C GLY A 32 10.06 17.15 -10.80
N ASP A 33 10.57 16.51 -11.86
CA ASP A 33 10.60 17.05 -13.24
C ASP A 33 9.27 16.89 -14.00
N GLY A 34 8.26 16.30 -13.37
CA GLY A 34 6.94 16.04 -13.94
C GLY A 34 6.84 14.76 -14.77
N VAL A 35 7.94 14.05 -15.04
CA VAL A 35 7.89 12.78 -15.80
C VAL A 35 7.27 11.68 -14.93
N ARG A 36 6.28 10.97 -15.48
CA ARG A 36 5.65 9.81 -14.84
C ARG A 36 6.52 8.58 -15.01
N LEU A 37 6.78 7.88 -13.91
CA LEU A 37 7.28 6.51 -13.92
C LEU A 37 6.09 5.55 -13.92
N ASP A 38 6.30 4.37 -14.51
CA ASP A 38 5.43 3.19 -14.39
C ASP A 38 6.37 1.99 -14.42
N LEU A 39 6.69 1.45 -13.24
CA LEU A 39 7.71 0.41 -13.11
C LEU A 39 7.24 -0.98 -13.56
N ILE A 40 5.94 -1.24 -13.50
CA ILE A 40 5.32 -2.42 -14.14
C ILE A 40 5.56 -2.36 -15.65
N ARG A 41 5.29 -1.21 -16.29
CA ARG A 41 5.55 -1.03 -17.72
C ARG A 41 7.05 -1.05 -18.04
N ALA A 42 7.89 -0.45 -17.20
CA ALA A 42 9.33 -0.35 -17.43
C ALA A 42 10.03 -1.72 -17.45
N THR A 43 9.54 -2.67 -16.65
CA THR A 43 10.02 -4.06 -16.63
C THR A 43 9.25 -4.97 -17.60
N ALA A 44 8.23 -4.45 -18.28
CA ALA A 44 7.27 -5.20 -19.09
C ALA A 44 6.53 -6.30 -18.32
N HIS A 45 6.43 -6.16 -16.98
CA HIS A 45 5.71 -7.11 -16.14
C HIS A 45 4.24 -7.24 -16.55
N ASP A 46 3.61 -6.15 -17.01
CA ASP A 46 2.23 -6.18 -17.52
C ASP A 46 2.03 -7.11 -18.73
N LYS A 47 3.08 -7.40 -19.48
CA LYS A 47 3.05 -8.33 -20.63
C LYS A 47 3.51 -9.73 -20.28
N HIS A 48 4.32 -9.87 -19.24
CA HIS A 48 5.02 -11.12 -18.88
C HIS A 48 4.54 -11.72 -17.56
N ALA A 49 3.53 -11.13 -16.92
CA ALA A 49 3.00 -11.49 -15.61
C ALA A 49 2.84 -13.00 -15.37
N LEU A 50 2.23 -13.74 -16.31
CA LEU A 50 2.06 -15.19 -16.15
C LEU A 50 3.39 -15.94 -16.05
N GLY A 51 4.38 -15.57 -16.87
CA GLY A 51 5.72 -16.16 -16.82
C GLY A 51 6.47 -15.77 -15.55
N ASP A 52 6.35 -14.51 -15.16
CA ASP A 52 6.97 -13.95 -13.96
C ASP A 52 6.42 -14.63 -12.69
N TYR A 53 5.09 -14.71 -12.54
CA TYR A 53 4.44 -15.40 -11.42
C TYR A 53 4.74 -16.90 -11.40
N ARG A 54 4.77 -17.58 -12.56
CA ARG A 54 5.18 -19.00 -12.62
C ARG A 54 6.63 -19.20 -12.18
N SER A 55 7.51 -18.27 -12.50
CA SER A 55 8.92 -18.32 -12.08
C SER A 55 9.03 -18.17 -10.56
N CYS A 56 8.28 -17.25 -9.95
CA CYS A 56 8.17 -17.14 -8.49
C CYS A 56 7.64 -18.43 -7.85
N ALA A 57 6.54 -18.96 -8.38
CA ALA A 57 5.92 -20.20 -7.88
C ALA A 57 6.87 -21.40 -7.95
N ALA A 58 7.68 -21.51 -9.01
CA ALA A 58 8.69 -22.56 -9.18
C ALA A 58 9.82 -22.48 -8.14
N LEU A 59 10.10 -21.29 -7.60
CA LEU A 59 11.04 -21.05 -6.51
C LEU A 59 10.41 -21.23 -5.11
N GLY A 60 9.12 -21.55 -5.04
CA GLY A 60 8.38 -21.65 -3.78
C GLY A 60 7.89 -20.31 -3.22
N LEU A 61 8.04 -19.22 -3.96
CA LEU A 61 7.51 -17.89 -3.61
C LEU A 61 6.08 -17.78 -4.14
N ARG A 62 5.10 -18.13 -3.30
CA ARG A 62 3.67 -18.20 -3.68
C ARG A 62 2.84 -17.02 -3.19
N THR A 63 3.32 -16.27 -2.21
CA THR A 63 2.80 -14.94 -1.89
C THR A 63 3.63 -13.89 -2.61
N ILE A 64 2.97 -13.02 -3.37
CA ILE A 64 3.60 -11.99 -4.19
C ILE A 64 2.99 -10.64 -3.84
N ARG A 65 3.79 -9.58 -3.79
CA ARG A 65 3.30 -8.20 -3.75
C ARG A 65 3.37 -7.58 -5.13
N ASP A 66 2.27 -6.99 -5.58
CA ASP A 66 2.15 -6.30 -6.86
C ASP A 66 1.07 -5.21 -6.74
N GLY A 67 0.86 -4.35 -7.73
CA GLY A 67 0.02 -3.17 -7.57
C GLY A 67 -0.81 -2.76 -8.76
N LEU A 68 -1.85 -1.99 -8.44
CA LEU A 68 -2.73 -1.39 -9.42
C LEU A 68 -2.08 -0.14 -10.01
N ARG A 69 -2.20 0.00 -11.33
CA ARG A 69 -1.85 1.24 -12.03
C ARG A 69 -3.06 2.18 -12.03
N TRP A 70 -3.45 2.72 -10.87
CA TRP A 70 -4.64 3.59 -10.74
C TRP A 70 -4.67 4.68 -11.81
N HIS A 71 -3.51 5.29 -12.10
CA HIS A 71 -3.36 6.31 -13.13
C HIS A 71 -3.74 5.90 -14.57
N LEU A 72 -3.81 4.60 -14.89
CA LEU A 72 -4.31 4.06 -16.16
C LEU A 72 -5.73 3.50 -16.04
N ILE A 73 -6.09 2.98 -14.86
CA ILE A 73 -7.38 2.34 -14.64
C ILE A 73 -8.51 3.38 -14.64
N GLU A 74 -8.37 4.47 -13.88
CA GLU A 74 -9.38 5.53 -13.89
C GLU A 74 -9.06 6.54 -15.00
N THR A 75 -9.68 6.33 -16.17
CA THR A 75 -9.43 7.11 -17.40
C THR A 75 -10.09 8.49 -17.36
N ALA A 76 -11.18 8.62 -16.62
CA ALA A 76 -11.89 9.85 -16.29
C ALA A 76 -12.56 9.68 -14.91
N PRO A 77 -13.01 10.74 -14.23
CA PRO A 77 -13.60 10.62 -12.89
C PRO A 77 -14.73 9.57 -12.84
N GLY A 78 -14.50 8.49 -12.09
CA GLY A 78 -15.43 7.36 -11.93
C GLY A 78 -15.58 6.44 -13.15
N VAL A 79 -14.76 6.61 -14.20
CA VAL A 79 -14.76 5.76 -15.39
C VAL A 79 -13.53 4.87 -15.36
N PHE A 80 -13.77 3.57 -15.13
CA PHE A 80 -12.70 2.59 -14.92
C PHE A 80 -12.54 1.64 -16.12
N ASP A 81 -11.31 1.49 -16.59
CA ASP A 81 -10.88 0.41 -17.48
C ASP A 81 -10.01 -0.55 -16.68
N TRP A 82 -10.62 -1.66 -16.27
CA TRP A 82 -9.95 -2.70 -15.48
C TRP A 82 -9.17 -3.69 -16.33
N SER A 83 -9.30 -3.68 -17.66
CA SER A 83 -8.82 -4.74 -18.56
C SER A 83 -7.36 -5.15 -18.30
N GLY A 84 -6.48 -4.16 -18.14
CA GLY A 84 -5.07 -4.40 -17.85
C GLY A 84 -4.81 -5.07 -16.50
N TRP A 85 -5.60 -4.76 -15.46
CA TRP A 85 -5.47 -5.41 -14.15
C TRP A 85 -6.16 -6.79 -14.13
N ILE A 86 -7.27 -6.97 -14.85
CA ILE A 86 -7.93 -8.27 -14.99
C ILE A 86 -6.95 -9.31 -15.56
N SER A 87 -6.18 -8.95 -16.59
CA SER A 87 -5.15 -9.87 -17.14
C SER A 87 -4.07 -10.25 -16.11
N MET A 88 -3.73 -9.36 -15.18
CA MET A 88 -2.80 -9.66 -14.09
C MET A 88 -3.41 -10.63 -13.07
N ILE A 89 -4.68 -10.41 -12.68
CA ILE A 89 -5.42 -11.30 -11.78
C ILE A 89 -5.53 -12.70 -12.38
N GLU A 90 -5.89 -12.81 -13.67
CA GLU A 90 -5.98 -14.08 -14.38
C GLU A 90 -4.62 -14.79 -14.45
N ALA A 91 -3.54 -14.03 -14.69
CA ALA A 91 -2.18 -14.56 -14.69
C ALA A 91 -1.78 -15.12 -13.31
N ALA A 92 -2.10 -14.40 -12.22
CA ALA A 92 -1.84 -14.83 -10.86
C ALA A 92 -2.61 -16.12 -10.52
N HIS A 93 -3.90 -16.17 -10.88
CA HIS A 93 -4.73 -17.35 -10.71
C HIS A 93 -4.16 -18.56 -11.48
N ALA A 94 -3.81 -18.38 -12.76
CA ALA A 94 -3.24 -19.43 -13.60
C ALA A 94 -1.84 -19.91 -13.15
N ALA A 95 -1.09 -19.07 -12.43
CA ALA A 95 0.18 -19.44 -11.81
C ALA A 95 0.02 -20.09 -10.42
N GLY A 96 -1.17 -20.02 -9.81
CA GLY A 96 -1.42 -20.55 -8.47
C GLY A 96 -0.67 -19.78 -7.37
N VAL A 97 -0.62 -18.45 -7.50
CA VAL A 97 0.00 -17.54 -6.53
C VAL A 97 -1.06 -16.65 -5.89
N GLN A 98 -0.83 -16.29 -4.64
CA GLN A 98 -1.61 -15.29 -3.91
C GLN A 98 -0.92 -13.93 -4.06
N VAL A 99 -1.68 -12.90 -4.42
CA VAL A 99 -1.13 -11.55 -4.60
C VAL A 99 -1.68 -10.61 -3.51
N VAL A 100 -0.78 -9.87 -2.87
CA VAL A 100 -1.08 -8.68 -2.07
C VAL A 100 -1.09 -7.50 -3.03
N TRP A 101 -2.27 -6.92 -3.27
CA TRP A 101 -2.45 -5.84 -4.23
C TRP A 101 -2.28 -4.46 -3.59
N ASP A 102 -1.28 -3.71 -4.00
CA ASP A 102 -1.16 -2.29 -3.69
C ASP A 102 -2.23 -1.50 -4.44
N ILE A 103 -3.24 -1.00 -3.73
CA ILE A 103 -4.33 -0.22 -4.32
C ILE A 103 -3.79 1.15 -4.76
N PHE A 104 -3.04 1.83 -3.90
CA PHE A 104 -2.43 3.12 -4.24
C PHE A 104 -0.92 3.15 -3.95
N HIS A 105 -0.15 2.99 -5.03
CA HIS A 105 1.31 3.05 -5.01
C HIS A 105 1.83 4.34 -5.68
N TYR A 106 1.67 5.45 -4.94
CA TYR A 106 2.13 6.83 -5.24
C TYR A 106 1.55 7.52 -6.51
N GLY A 107 1.10 6.77 -7.51
CA GLY A 107 0.59 7.31 -8.78
C GLY A 107 -0.93 7.37 -8.85
N SER A 108 -1.50 8.57 -8.96
CA SER A 108 -2.93 8.81 -9.23
C SER A 108 -3.16 9.22 -10.70
N PRO A 109 -4.41 9.16 -11.21
CA PRO A 109 -4.77 9.73 -12.50
C PRO A 109 -4.41 11.22 -12.61
N ASP A 110 -4.15 11.70 -13.83
CA ASP A 110 -3.74 13.09 -14.06
C ASP A 110 -4.82 14.12 -13.74
N HIS A 111 -6.09 13.71 -13.71
CA HIS A 111 -7.21 14.56 -13.30
C HIS A 111 -7.43 14.59 -11.78
N VAL A 112 -6.70 13.79 -11.00
CA VAL A 112 -6.80 13.73 -9.53
C VAL A 112 -5.72 14.61 -8.92
N ASP A 113 -6.15 15.70 -8.26
CA ASP A 113 -5.28 16.48 -7.38
C ASP A 113 -5.29 15.87 -5.97
N GLN A 114 -4.17 15.28 -5.56
CA GLN A 114 -4.01 14.66 -4.24
C GLN A 114 -4.11 15.67 -3.07
N GLY A 115 -4.03 16.97 -3.38
CA GLY A 115 -4.15 18.07 -2.43
C GLY A 115 -5.58 18.61 -2.29
N ALA A 116 -6.49 18.18 -3.17
CA ALA A 116 -7.84 18.70 -3.23
C ALA A 116 -8.77 18.03 -2.20
N PRO A 117 -9.86 18.70 -1.77
CA PRO A 117 -10.80 18.15 -0.79
C PRO A 117 -11.49 16.86 -1.24
N ASP A 118 -11.66 16.67 -2.56
CA ASP A 118 -12.31 15.52 -3.19
C ASP A 118 -11.36 14.33 -3.45
N PHE A 119 -10.06 14.47 -3.15
CA PHE A 119 -9.08 13.38 -3.28
C PHE A 119 -9.52 12.09 -2.56
N THR A 120 -9.96 12.23 -1.31
CA THR A 120 -10.39 11.09 -0.49
C THR A 120 -11.58 10.38 -1.13
N GLU A 121 -12.54 11.13 -1.69
CA GLU A 121 -13.70 10.55 -2.35
C GLU A 121 -13.31 9.79 -3.63
N ALA A 122 -12.40 10.36 -4.43
CA ALA A 122 -11.88 9.70 -5.62
C ALA A 122 -11.16 8.38 -5.27
N TYR A 123 -10.27 8.41 -4.27
CA TYR A 123 -9.57 7.22 -3.78
C TYR A 123 -10.54 6.16 -3.24
N VAL A 124 -11.50 6.55 -2.41
CA VAL A 124 -12.50 5.65 -1.83
C VAL A 124 -13.31 4.93 -2.92
N ARG A 125 -13.78 5.67 -3.92
CA ARG A 125 -14.53 5.10 -5.05
C ARG A 125 -13.69 4.07 -5.80
N PHE A 126 -12.44 4.41 -6.11
CA PHE A 126 -11.51 3.51 -6.81
C PHE A 126 -11.19 2.25 -5.98
N ALA A 127 -10.84 2.41 -4.71
CA ALA A 127 -10.47 1.31 -3.82
C ALA A 127 -11.63 0.32 -3.59
N ALA A 128 -12.84 0.84 -3.34
CA ALA A 128 -14.03 0.01 -3.17
C ALA A 128 -14.38 -0.76 -4.46
N GLU A 129 -14.20 -0.15 -5.63
CA GLU A 129 -14.47 -0.84 -6.89
C GLU A 129 -13.40 -1.90 -7.22
N ALA A 130 -12.13 -1.63 -6.90
CA ALA A 130 -11.05 -2.61 -7.07
C ALA A 130 -11.35 -3.94 -6.35
N VAL A 131 -11.81 -3.88 -5.09
CA VAL A 131 -12.10 -5.12 -4.34
C VAL A 131 -13.33 -5.87 -4.89
N ARG A 132 -14.35 -5.16 -5.40
CA ARG A 132 -15.50 -5.78 -6.07
C ARG A 132 -15.09 -6.50 -7.35
N VAL A 133 -14.28 -5.83 -8.18
CA VAL A 133 -13.76 -6.40 -9.42
C VAL A 133 -12.95 -7.66 -9.12
N HIS A 134 -12.01 -7.59 -8.18
CA HIS A 134 -11.24 -8.76 -7.76
C HIS A 134 -12.14 -9.92 -7.33
N ARG A 135 -13.12 -9.66 -6.46
CA ARG A 135 -14.07 -10.68 -6.02
C ARG A 135 -14.85 -11.28 -7.18
N SER A 136 -15.32 -10.45 -8.11
CA SER A 136 -16.11 -10.90 -9.27
C SER A 136 -15.34 -11.86 -10.19
N ILE A 137 -14.02 -11.70 -10.29
CA ILE A 137 -13.15 -12.48 -11.18
C ILE A 137 -12.67 -13.76 -10.50
N THR A 138 -12.25 -13.65 -9.24
CA THR A 138 -11.56 -14.75 -8.53
C THR A 138 -12.49 -15.58 -7.66
N GLY A 139 -13.67 -15.06 -7.30
CA GLY A 139 -14.57 -15.67 -6.33
C GLY A 139 -14.09 -15.60 -4.88
N VAL A 140 -12.93 -14.99 -4.61
CA VAL A 140 -12.34 -14.86 -3.27
C VAL A 140 -12.07 -13.39 -2.92
N ALA A 141 -12.09 -13.09 -1.62
CA ALA A 141 -11.76 -11.76 -1.13
C ALA A 141 -10.27 -11.44 -1.37
N PRO A 142 -9.93 -10.19 -1.75
CA PRO A 142 -8.56 -9.80 -1.98
C PRO A 142 -7.79 -9.57 -0.68
N LEU A 143 -6.47 -9.72 -0.78
CA LEU A 143 -5.50 -9.25 0.18
C LEU A 143 -4.86 -7.98 -0.39
N VAL A 144 -4.95 -6.86 0.32
CA VAL A 144 -4.61 -5.55 -0.26
C VAL A 144 -3.70 -4.73 0.64
N CYS A 145 -2.87 -3.89 0.03
CA CYS A 145 -2.24 -2.75 0.68
C CYS A 145 -2.95 -1.47 0.26
N PRO A 146 -3.72 -0.81 1.16
CA PRO A 146 -4.53 0.35 0.77
C PRO A 146 -3.68 1.49 0.19
N ILE A 147 -2.67 1.93 0.95
CA ILE A 147 -1.74 2.99 0.52
C ILE A 147 -0.33 2.56 0.89
N ASN A 148 0.54 2.51 -0.11
CA ASN A 148 1.94 2.16 0.09
C ASN A 148 2.69 3.29 0.82
N GLU A 149 3.36 2.95 1.93
CA GLU A 149 4.32 3.77 2.66
C GLU A 149 3.90 5.23 2.84
N ILE A 150 2.83 5.46 3.62
CA ILE A 150 2.30 6.79 3.94
C ILE A 150 3.42 7.71 4.46
N SER A 151 4.32 7.24 5.31
CA SER A 151 5.41 8.08 5.82
C SER A 151 6.43 8.45 4.75
N PHE A 152 6.85 7.49 3.91
CA PHE A 152 7.77 7.77 2.82
C PHE A 152 7.13 8.72 1.80
N PHE A 153 5.87 8.45 1.43
CA PHE A 153 5.15 9.25 0.46
C PHE A 153 5.00 10.70 0.95
N ALA A 154 4.61 10.89 2.20
CA ALA A 154 4.56 12.21 2.81
C ALA A 154 5.92 12.90 2.82
N TRP A 155 6.98 12.20 3.22
CA TRP A 155 8.34 12.73 3.23
C TRP A 155 8.83 13.12 1.83
N ALA A 156 8.59 12.28 0.82
CA ALA A 156 8.99 12.50 -0.57
C ALA A 156 8.39 13.79 -1.14
N ILE A 157 7.13 14.10 -0.78
CA ILE A 157 6.47 15.35 -1.14
C ILE A 157 7.08 16.54 -0.37
N GLU A 158 7.34 16.37 0.94
CA GLU A 158 7.90 17.45 1.79
C GLU A 158 9.30 17.88 1.36
N VAL A 159 10.15 16.94 0.93
CA VAL A 159 11.52 17.23 0.48
C VAL A 159 11.62 17.57 -1.01
N GLY A 160 10.50 17.52 -1.74
CA GLY A 160 10.45 17.82 -3.18
C GLY A 160 11.01 16.70 -4.08
N TYR A 161 11.11 15.47 -3.57
CA TYR A 161 11.42 14.29 -4.38
C TYR A 161 10.27 13.99 -5.36
N PHE A 162 9.03 14.09 -4.86
CA PHE A 162 7.80 14.07 -5.65
C PHE A 162 7.23 15.49 -5.83
N PRO A 163 6.42 15.73 -6.88
CA PRO A 163 5.74 17.01 -7.09
C PRO A 163 4.97 17.44 -5.85
N ARG A 164 5.04 18.73 -5.53
CA ARG A 164 4.37 19.26 -4.35
C ARG A 164 2.85 19.05 -4.41
N VAL A 165 2.28 18.66 -3.28
CA VAL A 165 0.83 18.50 -3.08
C VAL A 165 0.37 19.41 -1.94
N GLY A 166 -0.77 20.07 -2.12
CA GLY A 166 -1.46 20.80 -1.05
C GLY A 166 -0.68 21.98 -0.42
N PRO A 167 -1.10 22.46 0.76
CA PRO A 167 -0.48 23.59 1.45
C PRO A 167 0.93 23.29 1.99
N LYS A 168 1.76 24.33 2.15
CA LYS A 168 3.08 24.23 2.81
C LYS A 168 2.93 24.11 4.33
N LYS A 169 2.37 23.00 4.80
CA LYS A 169 2.20 22.70 6.23
C LYS A 169 2.76 21.32 6.52
N ARG A 170 3.72 21.25 7.44
CA ARG A 170 4.39 20.00 7.84
C ARG A 170 3.36 18.97 8.32
N GLY A 171 3.51 17.74 7.84
CA GLY A 171 2.63 16.62 8.12
C GLY A 171 1.22 16.77 7.56
N TRP A 172 0.91 17.80 6.77
CA TRP A 172 -0.43 17.96 6.21
C TRP A 172 -0.77 16.81 5.26
N PHE A 173 0.16 16.47 4.36
CA PHE A 173 -0.08 15.40 3.38
C PHE A 173 -0.13 14.02 4.04
N LYS A 174 0.69 13.77 5.08
CA LYS A 174 0.57 12.55 5.91
C LYS A 174 -0.85 12.37 6.45
N ARG A 175 -1.41 13.42 7.09
CA ARG A 175 -2.80 13.39 7.60
C ARG A 175 -3.83 13.21 6.50
N GLN A 176 -3.60 13.81 5.32
CA GLN A 176 -4.48 13.63 4.16
C GLN A 176 -4.48 12.17 3.69
N LEU A 177 -3.31 11.56 3.58
CA LEU A 177 -3.17 10.14 3.24
C LEU A 177 -3.80 9.24 4.30
N VAL A 178 -3.62 9.51 5.60
CA VAL A 178 -4.27 8.73 6.66
C VAL A 178 -5.79 8.83 6.57
N ARG A 179 -6.37 10.02 6.37
CA ARG A 179 -7.82 10.17 6.18
C ARG A 179 -8.32 9.36 4.98
N ALA A 180 -7.57 9.41 3.88
CA ALA A 180 -7.89 8.63 2.69
C ALA A 180 -7.81 7.12 2.98
N ALA A 181 -6.75 6.66 3.64
CA ALA A 181 -6.55 5.28 4.06
C ALA A 181 -7.68 4.75 4.93
N VAL A 182 -8.04 5.45 6.01
CA VAL A 182 -9.13 5.08 6.92
C VAL A 182 -10.46 4.98 6.16
N ALA A 183 -10.78 6.00 5.37
CA ALA A 183 -12.01 6.00 4.58
C ALA A 183 -12.02 4.86 3.52
N GLY A 184 -10.87 4.59 2.91
CA GLY A 184 -10.71 3.52 1.94
C GLY A 184 -10.84 2.14 2.55
N VAL A 185 -10.24 1.88 3.72
CA VAL A 185 -10.42 0.62 4.45
C VAL A 185 -11.90 0.38 4.74
N LYS A 186 -12.59 1.38 5.30
CA LYS A 186 -14.03 1.28 5.56
C LYS A 186 -14.80 0.95 4.29
N ALA A 187 -14.57 1.67 3.21
CA ALA A 187 -15.30 1.47 1.95
C ALA A 187 -14.98 0.13 1.27
N MET A 188 -13.74 -0.34 1.36
CA MET A 188 -13.36 -1.67 0.87
C MET A 188 -14.01 -2.78 1.70
N ARG A 189 -14.04 -2.66 3.02
CA ARG A 189 -14.69 -3.62 3.93
C ARG A 189 -16.22 -3.61 3.75
N ASP A 190 -16.83 -2.45 3.50
CA ASP A 190 -18.25 -2.33 3.15
C ASP A 190 -18.56 -3.00 1.79
N ALA A 191 -17.63 -2.97 0.85
CA ALA A 191 -17.77 -3.56 -0.49
C ALA A 191 -17.49 -5.07 -0.54
N GLU A 192 -16.54 -5.55 0.26
CA GLU A 192 -16.14 -6.95 0.40
C GLU A 192 -15.74 -7.18 1.87
N PRO A 193 -16.66 -7.69 2.72
CA PRO A 193 -16.45 -7.85 4.17
C PRO A 193 -15.27 -8.74 4.56
N ASP A 194 -14.90 -9.69 3.70
CA ASP A 194 -13.79 -10.63 3.94
C ASP A 194 -12.45 -10.10 3.39
N CYS A 195 -12.42 -8.87 2.84
CA CYS A 195 -11.20 -8.21 2.38
C CYS A 195 -10.24 -7.98 3.55
N ARG A 196 -8.93 -8.14 3.28
CA ARG A 196 -7.89 -8.03 4.31
C ARG A 196 -6.83 -7.01 3.96
N PHE A 197 -6.32 -6.33 4.98
CA PHE A 197 -5.45 -5.17 4.85
C PHE A 197 -4.06 -5.44 5.40
N ILE A 198 -3.06 -5.36 4.52
CA ILE A 198 -1.64 -5.39 4.87
C ILE A 198 -1.05 -4.02 4.62
N TRP A 199 -0.26 -3.52 5.56
CA TRP A 199 0.36 -2.21 5.43
C TRP A 199 1.85 -2.32 5.16
N ALA A 200 2.35 -1.37 4.37
CA ALA A 200 3.78 -1.21 4.10
C ALA A 200 4.23 0.15 4.63
N GLU A 201 5.26 0.15 5.47
CA GLU A 201 6.01 1.34 5.87
C GLU A 201 7.51 1.02 5.89
N PRO A 202 8.38 2.02 5.67
CA PRO A 202 9.81 1.84 5.79
C PRO A 202 10.20 1.57 7.25
N LEU A 203 10.79 0.41 7.51
CA LEU A 203 11.38 0.06 8.80
C LEU A 203 12.87 0.38 8.80
N ILE A 204 13.25 1.47 9.48
CA ILE A 204 14.61 2.01 9.52
C ILE A 204 15.16 1.92 10.94
N HIS A 205 16.27 1.22 11.13
CA HIS A 205 16.98 1.29 12.42
C HIS A 205 17.82 2.56 12.50
N VAL A 206 17.43 3.50 13.38
CA VAL A 206 18.19 4.74 13.63
C VAL A 206 18.99 4.59 14.92
N ALA A 207 20.31 4.39 14.75
CA ALA A 207 21.24 4.31 15.86
C ALA A 207 21.84 5.70 16.18
N PRO A 208 22.08 6.01 17.47
CA PRO A 208 22.80 7.22 17.83
C PRO A 208 24.26 7.12 17.38
N ARG A 209 24.80 8.22 16.84
CA ARG A 209 26.20 8.30 16.40
C ARG A 209 27.20 8.14 17.56
N ASP A 210 26.81 8.57 18.75
CA ASP A 210 27.63 8.50 19.96
C ASP A 210 26.77 8.32 21.23
N ARG A 211 27.43 8.16 22.40
CA ARG A 211 26.75 7.93 23.69
C ARG A 211 26.24 9.20 24.36
N SER A 212 26.30 10.36 23.70
CA SER A 212 25.78 11.58 24.29
C SER A 212 24.26 11.48 24.46
N ARG A 213 23.74 12.02 25.57
CA ARG A 213 22.29 12.03 25.84
C ARG A 213 21.49 12.75 24.75
N ALA A 214 22.08 13.78 24.14
CA ALA A 214 21.44 14.54 23.07
C ALA A 214 21.26 13.67 21.81
N GLU A 215 22.31 12.94 21.43
CA GLU A 215 22.28 12.07 20.25
C GLU A 215 21.37 10.86 20.44
N GLN A 216 21.39 10.25 21.63
CA GLN A 216 20.44 9.19 22.00
C GLN A 216 18.98 9.64 21.89
N ARG A 217 18.66 10.84 22.40
CA ARG A 217 17.31 11.41 22.28
C ARG A 217 16.94 11.73 20.83
N ARG A 218 17.88 12.25 20.02
CA ARG A 218 17.65 12.50 18.60
C ARG A 218 17.30 11.21 17.87
N ALA A 219 18.13 10.17 18.03
CA ALA A 219 17.92 8.88 17.39
C ALA A 219 16.58 8.25 17.81
N GLU A 220 16.24 8.31 19.10
CA GLU A 220 14.97 7.80 19.61
C GLU A 220 13.77 8.55 19.03
N ASN A 221 13.82 9.89 18.95
CA ASN A 221 12.73 10.67 18.35
C ASN A 221 12.51 10.33 16.87
N VAL A 222 13.59 10.11 16.10
CA VAL A 222 13.49 9.70 14.69
C VAL A 222 12.97 8.26 14.57
N ARG A 223 13.39 7.37 15.47
CA ARG A 223 12.89 6.00 15.54
C ARG A 223 11.38 5.96 15.79
N GLN A 224 10.89 6.77 16.73
CA GLN A 224 9.47 6.86 17.05
C GLN A 224 8.65 7.43 15.88
N GLY A 225 9.19 8.39 15.14
CA GLY A 225 8.51 8.99 13.98
C GLY A 225 8.15 8.00 12.85
N GLN A 226 8.76 6.82 12.81
CA GLN A 226 8.45 5.78 11.83
C GLN A 226 7.12 5.07 12.10
N PHE A 227 6.66 5.08 13.36
CA PHE A 227 5.38 4.46 13.74
C PHE A 227 4.21 5.43 13.62
N GLU A 228 4.47 6.72 13.36
CA GLU A 228 3.45 7.78 13.38
C GLU A 228 2.27 7.49 12.45
N ALA A 229 2.51 6.95 11.24
CA ALA A 229 1.42 6.59 10.33
C ALA A 229 0.55 5.46 10.89
N TYR A 230 1.15 4.41 11.48
CA TYR A 230 0.40 3.32 12.12
C TYR A 230 -0.31 3.77 13.39
N ASP A 231 0.31 4.61 14.20
CA ASP A 231 -0.34 5.17 15.39
C ASP A 231 -1.57 6.00 14.99
N MET A 232 -1.50 6.74 13.87
CA MET A 232 -2.65 7.45 13.31
C MET A 232 -3.71 6.50 12.74
N LEU A 233 -3.31 5.47 11.99
CA LEU A 233 -4.22 4.47 11.41
C LEU A 233 -4.98 3.68 12.49
N THR A 234 -4.30 3.32 13.58
CA THR A 234 -4.86 2.57 14.71
C THR A 234 -5.60 3.45 15.74
N GLY A 235 -5.59 4.77 15.55
CA GLY A 235 -6.25 5.73 16.44
C GLY A 235 -5.50 6.03 17.75
N ARG A 236 -4.25 5.56 17.88
CA ARG A 236 -3.37 5.85 19.03
C ARG A 236 -2.80 7.27 19.01
N ALA A 237 -2.66 7.85 17.81
CA ALA A 237 -2.30 9.25 17.58
C ALA A 237 -3.34 9.94 16.69
N GLU A 238 -3.58 11.23 16.90
CA GLU A 238 -4.54 12.04 16.14
C GLU A 238 -5.90 11.31 15.89
N PRO A 239 -6.63 10.89 16.94
CA PRO A 239 -7.86 10.11 16.80
C PRO A 239 -8.96 10.84 15.99
N GLU A 240 -8.87 12.16 15.84
CA GLU A 240 -9.73 12.95 14.96
C GLU A 240 -9.60 12.60 13.46
N LEU A 241 -8.57 11.84 13.06
CA LEU A 241 -8.44 11.30 11.71
C LEU A 241 -9.34 10.08 11.45
N GLY A 242 -9.93 9.51 12.51
CA GLY A 242 -10.89 8.40 12.43
C GLY A 242 -10.27 7.00 12.42
N GLY A 243 -8.97 6.87 12.70
CA GLY A 243 -8.30 5.58 12.79
C GLY A 243 -8.84 4.69 13.92
N SER A 244 -8.69 3.39 13.76
CA SER A 244 -9.05 2.36 14.73
C SER A 244 -8.23 1.09 14.50
N GLU A 245 -8.19 0.17 15.47
CA GLU A 245 -7.53 -1.14 15.31
C GLU A 245 -8.12 -1.95 14.15
N ASP A 246 -9.37 -1.68 13.71
CA ASP A 246 -9.98 -2.32 12.53
C ASP A 246 -9.37 -1.88 11.19
N CYS A 247 -8.47 -0.89 11.20
CA CYS A 247 -7.75 -0.45 10.02
C CYS A 247 -6.60 -1.39 9.64
N VAL A 248 -6.25 -2.36 10.49
CA VAL A 248 -5.16 -3.33 10.31
C VAL A 248 -5.70 -4.74 10.58
N ASP A 249 -5.22 -5.76 9.85
CA ASP A 249 -5.56 -7.18 10.07
C ASP A 249 -4.32 -8.05 10.34
#